data_AF-A0A0D0PIR9-F1
#
_entry.id   AF-A0A0D0PIR9-F1
#
_cell.length_a   1.000
_cell.length_b   1.000
_cell.length_c   1.000
_cell.angle_alpha   90.00
_cell.angle_beta   90.00
_cell.angle_gamma   90.00
#
_symmetry.space_group_name_H-M   'P 1'
#
loop_
_entity.id
_entity.type
_entity.pdbx_description
1 polymer ?
#
loop_
_entity_poly.entity_id
_entity_poly.type
_entity_poly.pdbx_seq_one_letter_code
_entity_poly.pdbx_strand_id
1 'polypeptide(L)'
;MSERPDEPSQAPDAESLLPIDEHIEEGHDAEGRKVRHRGIYLLPNLFTTANLFAGFYSIINSMSAQAALSAGDSVGASRYFAFAAIAIFVAMVLDGLDGRVARMTNTQSAFGAEYDSLSDMVAFGVAPALLAFGWALGDMGKVGWMVAFIYVAG
;
A
#
# COMPACT_ATOMS: atom_id res chain seq x y z
N MET A 1 49.83 6.67 29.91
CA MET A 1 49.00 7.61 29.13
C MET A 1 48.92 7.08 27.71
N SER A 2 47.83 6.40 27.39
CA SER A 2 47.39 6.14 26.00
C SER A 2 45.92 5.73 26.12
N GLU A 3 45.06 6.75 26.09
CA GLU A 3 43.61 6.59 26.02
C GLU A 3 43.27 5.91 24.70
N ARG A 4 42.40 4.90 24.75
CA ARG A 4 41.75 4.33 23.57
C ARG A 4 40.77 5.38 23.03
N PRO A 5 40.69 5.64 21.72
CA PRO A 5 39.65 6.51 21.20
C PRO A 5 38.30 5.82 21.36
N ASP A 6 37.37 6.52 21.99
CA ASP A 6 35.96 6.13 22.14
C ASP A 6 35.32 5.86 20.78
N GLU A 7 34.69 4.69 20.62
CA GLU A 7 33.77 4.42 19.52
C GLU A 7 32.51 5.29 19.70
N PRO A 8 32.09 6.09 18.69
CA PRO A 8 30.83 6.81 18.79
C PRO A 8 29.67 5.82 18.73
N SER A 9 28.96 5.72 19.86
CA SER A 9 27.66 5.10 20.07
C SER A 9 26.72 5.34 18.88
N GLN A 10 26.46 4.29 18.08
CA GLN A 10 25.42 4.27 17.07
C GLN A 10 24.06 4.39 17.77
N ALA A 11 23.53 5.62 17.85
CA ALA A 11 22.15 5.85 18.24
C ALA A 11 21.23 5.34 17.11
N PRO A 12 20.06 4.75 17.40
CA PRO A 12 19.13 4.32 16.39
C PRO A 12 18.65 5.53 15.59
N ASP A 13 18.92 5.45 14.31
CA ASP A 13 18.74 6.38 13.22
C ASP A 13 17.25 6.76 13.09
N ALA A 14 16.85 7.82 13.81
CA ALA A 14 15.56 8.48 13.69
C ALA A 14 15.28 9.01 12.26
N GLU A 15 16.28 9.01 11.39
CA GLU A 15 16.21 9.35 9.97
C GLU A 15 15.45 8.29 9.14
N SER A 16 15.44 7.03 9.59
CA SER A 16 14.68 5.91 9.00
C SER A 16 13.15 6.07 9.08
N LEU A 17 12.67 6.95 9.98
CA LEU A 17 11.25 7.19 10.22
C LEU A 17 10.66 8.31 9.36
N LEU A 18 11.47 8.99 8.54
CA LEU A 18 10.98 10.02 7.64
C LEU A 18 10.55 9.37 6.31
N PRO A 19 9.41 9.76 5.72
CA PRO A 19 8.91 9.25 4.45
C PRO A 19 9.68 9.88 3.26
N ILE A 20 10.99 9.99 3.37
CA ILE A 20 11.89 10.57 2.38
C ILE A 20 12.94 9.52 2.08
N ASP A 21 12.71 8.76 1.00
CA ASP A 21 13.66 7.75 0.52
C ASP A 21 14.85 8.45 -0.14
N GLU A 22 15.99 8.51 0.55
CA GLU A 22 17.23 9.07 0.01
C GLU A 22 17.96 7.99 -0.80
N HIS A 23 17.67 7.88 -2.09
CA HIS A 23 18.51 7.08 -2.98
C HIS A 23 19.81 7.84 -3.27
N ILE A 24 20.93 7.37 -2.74
CA ILE A 24 22.25 7.89 -3.07
C ILE A 24 22.62 7.34 -4.46
N GLU A 25 22.28 8.05 -5.53
CA GLU A 25 22.91 7.81 -6.83
C GLU A 25 24.38 8.23 -6.73
N GLU A 26 25.30 7.25 -6.71
CA GLU A 26 26.73 7.51 -6.87
C GLU A 26 27.03 7.84 -8.34
N GLY A 27 26.77 9.09 -8.74
CA GLY A 27 27.28 9.64 -9.99
C GLY A 27 28.75 10.02 -9.85
N HIS A 28 29.59 9.65 -10.83
CA HIS A 28 30.93 10.23 -10.98
C HIS A 28 30.85 11.43 -11.94
N ASP A 29 31.37 12.59 -11.54
CA ASP A 29 31.56 13.70 -12.47
C ASP A 29 32.64 13.36 -13.53
N ALA A 30 32.81 14.23 -14.54
CA ALA A 30 33.83 14.07 -15.57
C ALA A 30 35.29 14.04 -15.02
N GLU A 31 35.46 14.30 -13.72
CA GLU A 31 36.72 14.35 -12.98
C GLU A 31 36.82 13.23 -11.92
N GLY A 32 35.90 12.26 -11.92
CA GLY A 32 35.93 11.08 -11.05
C GLY A 32 35.55 11.32 -9.59
N ARG A 33 34.98 12.48 -9.24
CA ARG A 33 34.49 12.80 -7.89
C ARG A 33 33.06 12.29 -7.74
N LYS A 34 32.78 11.71 -6.57
CA LYS A 34 31.43 11.26 -6.18
C LYS A 34 30.52 12.48 -6.00
N VAL A 35 29.58 12.69 -6.92
CA VAL A 35 28.55 13.72 -6.80
C VAL A 35 27.26 13.06 -6.37
N ARG A 36 26.78 13.42 -5.18
CA ARG A 36 25.48 12.96 -4.65
C ARG A 36 24.38 13.81 -5.25
N HIS A 37 23.59 13.27 -6.16
CA HIS A 37 22.34 13.91 -6.59
C HIS A 37 21.19 13.42 -5.70
N ARG A 38 20.60 14.34 -4.92
CA ARG A 38 19.38 14.09 -4.14
C ARG A 38 18.16 14.15 -5.07
N GLY A 39 17.87 13.06 -5.75
CA GLY A 39 16.62 12.89 -6.50
C GLY A 39 15.53 12.33 -5.59
N ILE A 40 14.46 13.10 -5.36
CA ILE A 40 13.30 12.62 -4.61
C ILE A 40 12.50 11.68 -5.52
N TYR A 41 12.64 10.37 -5.35
CA TYR A 41 11.86 9.35 -6.09
C TYR A 41 10.46 9.21 -5.49
N LEU A 42 9.61 10.21 -5.74
CA LEU A 42 8.18 10.18 -5.38
C LEU A 42 7.33 9.29 -6.29
N LEU A 43 7.84 8.90 -7.47
CA LEU A 43 7.01 8.28 -8.51
C LEU A 43 6.50 6.87 -8.17
N PRO A 44 7.34 5.91 -7.74
CA PRO A 44 6.86 4.57 -7.37
C PRO A 44 5.87 4.65 -6.20
N ASN A 45 6.26 5.34 -5.13
CA ASN A 45 5.38 5.52 -3.97
C ASN A 45 4.04 6.19 -4.32
N LEU A 46 3.94 7.00 -5.37
CA LEU A 46 2.66 7.61 -5.75
C LEU A 46 1.68 6.58 -6.32
N PHE A 47 2.14 5.67 -7.17
CA PHE A 47 1.26 4.62 -7.71
C PHE A 47 0.89 3.62 -6.61
N THR A 48 1.86 3.21 -5.79
CA THR A 48 1.61 2.37 -4.61
C THR A 48 0.60 3.02 -3.67
N THR A 49 0.75 4.31 -3.39
CA THR A 49 -0.19 5.07 -2.54
C THR A 49 -1.57 5.15 -3.18
N ALA A 50 -1.66 5.31 -4.51
CA ALA A 50 -2.92 5.31 -5.22
C ALA A 50 -3.61 3.93 -5.20
N ASN A 51 -2.84 2.84 -5.30
CA ASN A 51 -3.31 1.47 -5.13
C ASN A 51 -3.91 1.26 -3.72
N LEU A 52 -3.15 1.65 -2.68
CA LEU A 52 -3.61 1.62 -1.29
C LEU A 52 -4.89 2.45 -1.09
N PHE A 53 -4.95 3.65 -1.67
CA PHE A 53 -6.12 4.52 -1.58
C PHE A 53 -7.35 3.89 -2.24
N ALA A 54 -7.17 3.23 -3.39
CA ALA A 54 -8.26 2.52 -4.08
C ALA A 54 -8.79 1.35 -3.23
N GLY A 55 -7.89 0.56 -2.62
CA GLY A 55 -8.26 -0.49 -1.65
C GLY A 55 -9.03 0.07 -0.45
N PHE A 56 -8.52 1.14 0.16
CA PHE A 56 -9.19 1.82 1.28
C PHE A 56 -10.57 2.36 0.89
N TYR A 57 -10.69 3.00 -0.28
CA TYR A 57 -11.97 3.51 -0.79
C TYR A 57 -12.99 2.38 -1.00
N SER A 58 -12.54 1.20 -1.45
CA SER A 58 -13.40 0.02 -1.55
C SER A 58 -13.95 -0.42 -0.21
N ILE A 59 -13.12 -0.44 0.83
CA ILE A 59 -13.52 -0.79 2.20
C ILE A 59 -14.59 0.19 2.71
N ILE A 60 -14.37 1.49 2.56
CA ILE A 60 -15.33 2.53 2.98
C ILE A 60 -16.68 2.36 2.26
N ASN A 61 -16.67 2.10 0.95
CA ASN A 61 -17.90 1.87 0.20
C ASN A 61 -18.60 0.57 0.63
N SER A 62 -17.85 -0.51 0.89
CA SER A 62 -18.43 -1.78 1.39
C SER A 62 -19.12 -1.59 2.75
N MET A 63 -18.51 -0.82 3.66
CA MET A 63 -19.12 -0.47 4.95
C MET A 63 -20.34 0.43 4.77
N SER A 64 -20.27 1.40 3.85
CA SER A 64 -21.39 2.29 3.53
C SER A 64 -22.57 1.53 2.92
N ALA A 65 -22.29 0.50 2.12
CA ALA A 65 -23.28 -0.39 1.55
C ALA A 65 -24.02 -1.17 2.65
N GLN A 66 -23.30 -1.71 3.62
CA GLN A 66 -23.90 -2.39 4.78
C GLN A 66 -24.77 -1.43 5.62
N ALA A 67 -24.30 -0.20 5.85
CA ALA A 67 -25.09 0.81 6.56
C ALA A 67 -26.39 1.14 5.80
N ALA A 68 -26.33 1.33 4.48
CA ALA A 68 -27.50 1.53 3.63
C ALA A 68 -28.47 0.33 3.67
N LEU A 69 -27.95 -0.90 3.66
CA LEU A 69 -28.73 -2.12 3.80
C LEU A 69 -29.50 -2.14 5.12
N SER A 70 -28.82 -1.78 6.23
CA SER A 70 -29.43 -1.73 7.56
C SER A 70 -30.48 -0.63 7.71
N ALA A 71 -30.40 0.43 6.91
CA ALA A 71 -31.39 1.50 6.81
C ALA A 71 -32.57 1.16 5.87
N GLY A 72 -32.54 0.00 5.21
CA GLY A 72 -33.55 -0.44 4.24
C GLY A 72 -33.39 0.13 2.82
N ASP A 73 -32.27 0.79 2.51
CA ASP A 73 -31.99 1.34 1.17
C ASP A 73 -31.17 0.35 0.32
N SER A 74 -31.87 -0.61 -0.29
CA SER A 74 -31.24 -1.61 -1.16
C SER A 74 -30.65 -1.01 -2.45
N VAL A 75 -31.20 0.11 -2.92
CA VAL A 75 -30.72 0.78 -4.15
C VAL A 75 -29.41 1.51 -3.87
N GLY A 76 -29.33 2.24 -2.75
CA GLY A 76 -28.11 2.87 -2.28
C GLY A 76 -27.02 1.84 -2.00
N ALA A 77 -27.35 0.75 -1.30
CA ALA A 77 -26.38 -0.32 -1.03
C ALA A 77 -25.79 -0.92 -2.31
N SER A 78 -26.62 -1.20 -3.32
CA SER A 78 -26.16 -1.72 -4.61
C SER A 78 -25.16 -0.79 -5.31
N ARG A 79 -25.39 0.53 -5.22
CA ARG A 79 -24.45 1.53 -5.75
C ARG A 79 -23.12 1.54 -5.03
N TYR A 80 -23.14 1.47 -3.69
CA TYR A 80 -21.92 1.44 -2.90
C TYR A 80 -21.11 0.16 -3.16
N PHE A 81 -21.76 -1.01 -3.25
CA PHE A 81 -21.09 -2.25 -3.66
C PHE A 81 -20.47 -2.15 -5.06
N ALA A 82 -21.16 -1.53 -6.01
CA ALA A 82 -20.60 -1.30 -7.34
C ALA A 82 -19.36 -0.40 -7.31
N PHE A 83 -19.38 0.71 -6.54
CA PHE A 83 -18.21 1.58 -6.38
C PHE A 83 -17.04 0.87 -5.70
N ALA A 84 -17.31 0.02 -4.71
CA ALA A 84 -16.27 -0.78 -4.07
C ALA A 84 -15.60 -1.76 -5.05
N ALA A 85 -16.41 -2.46 -5.87
CA ALA A 85 -15.89 -3.36 -6.90
C ALA A 85 -15.06 -2.62 -7.97
N ILE A 86 -15.53 -1.46 -8.42
CA ILE A 86 -14.80 -0.60 -9.37
C ILE A 86 -13.47 -0.15 -8.76
N ALA A 87 -13.44 0.20 -7.47
CA ALA A 87 -12.23 0.63 -6.80
C ALA A 87 -11.16 -0.48 -6.73
N ILE A 88 -11.56 -1.73 -6.44
CA ILE A 88 -10.65 -2.90 -6.51
C ILE A 88 -10.14 -3.08 -7.94
N PHE A 89 -10.99 -2.89 -8.95
CA PHE A 89 -10.57 -2.97 -10.34
C PHE A 89 -9.55 -1.87 -10.70
N VAL A 90 -9.76 -0.65 -10.24
CA VAL A 90 -8.79 0.45 -10.40
C VAL A 90 -7.48 0.12 -9.70
N ALA A 91 -7.54 -0.45 -8.49
CA ALA A 91 -6.37 -0.91 -7.76
C ALA A 91 -5.56 -1.94 -8.57
N MET A 92 -6.22 -2.93 -9.19
CA MET A 92 -5.56 -3.91 -10.08
C MET A 92 -4.85 -3.27 -11.26
N VAL A 93 -5.41 -2.20 -11.82
CA VAL A 93 -4.78 -1.47 -12.92
C VAL A 93 -3.58 -0.67 -12.42
N LEU A 94 -3.68 -0.02 -11.25
CA LEU A 94 -2.62 0.80 -10.67
C LEU A 94 -1.41 -0.04 -10.24
N ASP A 95 -1.63 -1.16 -9.56
CA ASP A 95 -0.60 -2.13 -9.18
C ASP A 95 0.14 -2.67 -10.43
N GLY A 96 -0.62 -3.12 -11.44
CA GLY A 96 -0.04 -3.59 -12.70
C GLY A 96 0.76 -2.54 -13.47
N LEU A 97 0.49 -1.25 -13.25
CA LEU A 97 1.25 -0.13 -13.79
C LEU A 97 2.50 0.16 -12.95
N ASP A 98 2.40 0.19 -11.62
CA ASP A 98 3.52 0.45 -10.72
C ASP A 98 4.59 -0.64 -10.84
N GLY A 99 4.19 -1.92 -10.84
CA GLY A 99 5.10 -3.04 -11.03
C GLY A 99 5.80 -3.06 -12.40
N ARG A 100 5.28 -2.35 -13.42
CA ARG A 100 5.96 -2.14 -14.71
C ARG A 100 6.87 -0.93 -14.71
N VAL A 101 6.46 0.18 -14.09
CA VAL A 101 7.27 1.39 -13.95
C VAL A 101 8.51 1.10 -13.08
N ALA A 102 8.32 0.39 -11.96
CA ALA A 102 9.37 0.01 -11.03
C ALA A 102 10.46 -0.88 -11.66
N ARG A 103 10.09 -1.80 -12.56
CA ARG A 103 11.07 -2.62 -13.30
C ARG A 103 11.85 -1.85 -14.35
N MET A 104 11.32 -0.71 -14.82
CA MET A 104 11.98 0.12 -15.83
C MET A 104 12.89 1.19 -15.21
N THR A 105 12.66 1.60 -13.96
CA THR A 105 13.39 2.70 -13.33
C THR A 105 14.55 2.28 -12.43
N ASN A 106 14.72 0.98 -12.09
CA ASN A 106 15.87 0.47 -11.30
C ASN A 106 16.08 1.16 -9.93
N THR A 107 15.05 1.82 -9.40
CA THR A 107 15.07 2.64 -8.19
C THR A 107 14.09 2.13 -7.14
N GLN A 108 14.08 0.82 -6.90
CA GLN A 108 13.32 0.24 -5.80
C GLN A 108 14.15 0.27 -4.52
N SER A 109 13.71 1.08 -3.56
CA SER A 109 14.17 1.01 -2.17
C SER A 109 13.54 -0.19 -1.47
N ALA A 110 14.21 -0.73 -0.46
CA ALA A 110 13.67 -1.78 0.40
C ALA A 110 12.37 -1.34 1.10
N PHE A 111 12.25 -0.05 1.43
CA PHE A 111 11.02 0.50 2.01
C PHE A 111 9.86 0.49 1.00
N GLY A 112 10.10 0.96 -0.23
CA GLY A 112 9.08 0.95 -1.29
C GLY A 112 8.57 -0.46 -1.62
N ALA A 113 9.45 -1.47 -1.60
CA ALA A 113 9.05 -2.86 -1.82
C ALA A 113 8.15 -3.41 -0.70
N GLU A 114 8.46 -3.12 0.56
CA GLU A 114 7.59 -3.49 1.69
C GLU A 114 6.26 -2.72 1.66
N TYR A 115 6.31 -1.44 1.29
CA TYR A 115 5.12 -0.60 1.17
C TYR A 115 4.18 -1.07 0.04
N ASP A 116 4.72 -1.53 -1.07
CA ASP A 116 4.00 -2.14 -2.19
C ASP A 116 3.26 -3.40 -1.76
N SER A 117 3.98 -4.33 -1.12
CA SER A 117 3.41 -5.56 -0.56
C SER A 117 2.28 -5.29 0.45
N LEU A 118 2.45 -4.30 1.34
CA LEU A 118 1.39 -3.91 2.28
C LEU A 118 0.17 -3.32 1.56
N SER A 119 0.41 -2.51 0.52
CA SER A 119 -0.65 -1.89 -0.28
C SER A 119 -1.44 -2.93 -1.07
N ASP A 120 -0.76 -3.90 -1.68
CA ASP A 120 -1.37 -5.02 -2.38
C ASP A 120 -2.19 -5.92 -1.47
N MET A 121 -1.70 -6.21 -0.26
CA MET A 121 -2.45 -6.98 0.73
C MET A 121 -3.77 -6.28 1.10
N VAL A 122 -3.77 -4.96 1.22
CA VAL A 122 -5.00 -4.19 1.48
C VAL A 122 -5.92 -4.19 0.25
N ALA A 123 -5.38 -3.92 -0.94
CA ALA A 123 -6.14 -3.77 -2.18
C ALA A 123 -6.76 -5.08 -2.69
N PHE A 124 -6.05 -6.20 -2.56
CA PHE A 124 -6.46 -7.49 -3.14
C PHE A 124 -6.79 -8.56 -2.10
N GLY A 125 -6.29 -8.43 -0.87
CA GLY A 125 -6.67 -9.30 0.24
C GLY A 125 -7.87 -8.73 0.99
N VAL A 126 -7.64 -7.66 1.74
CA VAL A 126 -8.61 -7.14 2.72
C VAL A 126 -9.85 -6.52 2.06
N ALA A 127 -9.67 -5.66 1.05
CA ALA A 127 -10.79 -4.97 0.42
C ALA A 127 -11.79 -5.93 -0.25
N PRO A 128 -11.38 -6.92 -1.06
CA PRO A 128 -12.31 -7.90 -1.64
C PRO A 128 -12.96 -8.80 -0.59
N ALA A 129 -12.23 -9.17 0.48
CA ALA A 129 -12.79 -9.95 1.58
C ALA A 129 -13.93 -9.22 2.30
N LEU A 130 -13.73 -7.92 2.60
CA LEU A 130 -14.76 -7.09 3.23
C LEU A 130 -15.93 -6.80 2.30
N LEU A 131 -15.67 -6.60 1.00
CA LEU A 131 -16.70 -6.47 -0.01
C LEU A 131 -17.58 -7.73 -0.06
N ALA A 132 -16.97 -8.90 -0.18
CA ALA A 132 -17.66 -10.18 -0.22
C ALA A 132 -18.43 -10.44 1.10
N PHE A 133 -17.80 -10.16 2.24
CA PHE A 133 -18.45 -10.28 3.55
C PHE A 133 -19.70 -9.41 3.61
N GLY A 134 -19.59 -8.14 3.24
CA GLY A 134 -20.70 -7.20 3.29
C GLY A 134 -21.85 -7.54 2.35
N TRP A 135 -21.53 -8.12 1.19
CA TRP A 135 -22.52 -8.42 0.14
C TRP A 135 -23.22 -9.78 0.30
N ALA A 136 -22.47 -10.82 0.68
CA ALA A 136 -22.96 -12.20 0.61
C ALA A 136 -22.83 -13.00 1.92
N LEU A 137 -21.90 -12.64 2.82
CA LEU A 137 -21.64 -13.43 4.03
C LEU A 137 -22.10 -12.78 5.35
N GLY A 138 -22.67 -11.57 5.29
CA GLY A 138 -23.09 -10.83 6.50
C GLY A 138 -24.08 -11.60 7.37
N ASP A 139 -25.01 -12.33 6.75
CA ASP A 139 -26.04 -13.10 7.45
C ASP A 139 -25.53 -14.41 8.06
N MET A 140 -24.32 -14.85 7.69
CA MET A 140 -23.72 -16.11 8.17
C MET A 140 -23.05 -15.98 9.55
N GLY A 141 -23.12 -14.79 10.17
CA GLY A 141 -22.60 -14.55 11.51
C GLY A 141 -21.13 -14.97 11.64
N LYS A 142 -20.84 -15.94 12.52
CA LYS A 142 -19.46 -16.37 12.80
C LYS A 142 -18.75 -17.01 11.60
N VAL A 143 -19.51 -17.65 10.71
CA VAL A 143 -18.94 -18.32 9.54
C VAL A 143 -18.48 -17.31 8.50
N GLY A 144 -19.20 -16.19 8.36
CA GLY A 144 -18.88 -15.18 7.36
C GLY A 144 -17.51 -14.53 7.57
N TRP A 145 -17.18 -14.13 8.80
CA TRP A 145 -15.89 -13.51 9.07
C TRP A 145 -14.72 -14.52 9.04
N MET A 146 -14.96 -15.81 9.33
CA MET A 146 -13.95 -16.85 9.16
C MET A 146 -13.61 -17.05 7.68
N VAL A 147 -14.61 -17.10 6.79
CA VAL A 147 -14.38 -17.23 5.35
C VAL A 147 -13.66 -16.00 4.80
N ALA A 148 -14.06 -14.79 5.22
CA ALA A 148 -13.35 -13.57 4.85
C ALA A 148 -11.89 -13.58 5.32
N PHE A 149 -11.63 -14.02 6.56
CA PHE A 149 -10.27 -14.14 7.08
C PHE A 149 -9.43 -15.15 6.31
N ILE A 150 -9.98 -16.32 5.99
CA ILE A 150 -9.29 -17.34 5.19
C ILE A 150 -8.93 -16.79 3.80
N TYR A 151 -9.80 -15.98 3.20
CA TYR A 151 -9.51 -15.33 1.92
C TYR A 151 -8.33 -14.36 2.02
N VAL A 152 -8.23 -13.58 3.10
CA VAL A 152 -7.11 -12.64 3.30
C VAL A 152 -5.80 -13.37 3.60
N ALA A 153 -5.89 -14.49 4.32
CA ALA A 153 -4.72 -15.23 4.82
C ALA A 153 -4.14 -16.26 3.82
N GLY A 154 -4.90 -16.62 2.78
CA GLY A 154 -4.51 -17.59 1.75
C GLY A 154 -3.88 -16.93 0.54
#